data_AF-B3NFI1-F1
#
_entry.id   AF-B3NFI1-F1
#
_cell.length_a   1.000
_cell.length_b   1.000
_cell.length_c   1.000
_cell.angle_alpha   90.00
_cell.angle_beta   90.00
_cell.angle_gamma   90.00
#
_symmetry.space_group_name_H-M   'P 1'
#
loop_
_entity.id
_entity.type
_entity.pdbx_description
1 polymer ?
#
loop_
_entity_poly.entity_id
_entity_poly.type
_entity_poly.pdbx_seq_one_letter_code
_entity_poly.pdbx_strand_id
1 'polypeptide(L)'
;MVSFEEAAELAKNFSKKPTDSEFLEFYGLFKQATVGDVNIDKPGILDLKKKAMYEAWNSNKGLSKEAAKEAYVKVYEKYAPKYA
;
A
#
# COMPACT_ATOMS: atom_id res chain seq x y z
N MET A 1 15.98 -10.78 0.77
CA MET A 1 14.90 -9.81 0.57
C MET A 1 13.74 -10.59 -0.01
N VAL A 2 12.57 -10.56 0.63
CA VAL A 2 11.36 -11.19 0.08
C VAL A 2 10.95 -10.46 -1.20
N SER A 3 10.40 -11.17 -2.19
CA SER A 3 9.83 -10.52 -3.37
C SER A 3 8.58 -9.70 -2.99
N PHE A 4 8.14 -8.84 -3.91
CA PHE A 4 6.89 -8.10 -3.73
C PHE A 4 5.68 -9.03 -3.59
N GLU A 5 5.62 -10.10 -4.40
CA GLU A 5 4.54 -11.08 -4.32
C GLU A 5 4.53 -11.79 -2.97
N GLU A 6 5.68 -12.25 -2.50
CA GLU A 6 5.81 -12.86 -1.16
C GLU A 6 5.45 -11.88 -0.05
N ALA A 7 5.96 -10.65 -0.10
CA ALA A 7 5.63 -9.61 0.88
C ALA A 7 4.12 -9.32 0.90
N ALA A 8 3.46 -9.30 -0.25
CA ALA A 8 2.03 -9.06 -0.35
C ALA A 8 1.21 -10.23 0.21
N GLU A 9 1.63 -11.46 -0.01
CA GLU A 9 0.99 -12.64 0.58
C GLU A 9 1.21 -12.71 2.09
N LEU A 10 2.42 -12.41 2.56
CA LEU A 10 2.74 -12.40 3.99
C LEU A 10 2.00 -11.27 4.72
N ALA A 11 1.91 -10.07 4.12
CA ALA A 11 1.16 -8.94 4.69
C ALA A 11 -0.34 -9.21 4.82
N LYS A 12 -0.92 -10.01 3.91
CA LYS A 12 -2.32 -10.46 4.03
C LYS A 12 -2.55 -11.42 5.20
N ASN A 13 -1.51 -12.19 5.55
CA ASN A 13 -1.55 -13.22 6.59
C ASN A 13 -1.04 -12.73 7.95
N PHE A 14 -0.95 -11.42 8.15
CA PHE A 14 -0.61 -10.85 9.45
C PHE A 14 -1.54 -11.33 10.57
N SER A 15 -0.94 -11.73 11.69
CA SER A 15 -1.62 -12.25 12.88
C SER A 15 -2.58 -11.24 13.54
N LYS A 16 -2.36 -9.95 13.30
CA LYS A 16 -3.22 -8.85 13.74
C LYS A 16 -3.44 -7.87 12.60
N LYS A 17 -4.61 -7.23 12.62
CA LYS A 17 -4.94 -6.17 11.66
C LYS A 17 -4.04 -4.95 11.90
N PRO A 18 -3.33 -4.44 10.87
CA PRO A 18 -2.63 -3.16 10.96
C PRO A 18 -3.60 -2.02 11.26
N THR A 19 -3.08 -0.93 11.81
CA THR A 19 -3.85 0.32 11.94
C THR A 19 -4.26 0.85 10.56
N ASP A 20 -5.28 1.70 10.49
CA ASP A 20 -5.72 2.27 9.21
C ASP A 20 -4.59 3.00 8.47
N SER A 21 -3.71 3.70 9.18
CA SER A 21 -2.54 4.36 8.59
C SER A 21 -1.54 3.37 7.98
N GLU A 22 -1.24 2.28 8.68
CA GLU A 22 -0.32 1.25 8.19
C GLU A 22 -0.92 0.52 6.97
N PHE A 23 -2.23 0.21 7.03
CA PHE A 23 -2.96 -0.33 5.89
C PHE A 23 -2.92 0.60 4.67
N LEU A 24 -3.08 1.91 4.87
CA LEU A 24 -3.04 2.89 3.77
C LEU A 24 -1.65 2.98 3.13
N GLU A 25 -0.57 2.85 3.91
CA GLU A 25 0.81 2.79 3.41
C GLU A 25 1.00 1.59 2.48
N PHE A 26 0.56 0.40 2.90
CA PHE A 26 0.56 -0.80 2.06
C PHE A 26 -0.33 -0.63 0.82
N TYR A 27 -1.54 -0.11 0.99
CA TYR A 27 -2.50 0.04 -0.11
C TYR A 27 -1.99 0.98 -1.20
N GLY A 28 -1.46 2.14 -0.82
CA GLY A 28 -0.94 3.12 -1.78
C GLY A 28 0.18 2.57 -2.64
N LEU A 29 1.16 1.92 -2.01
CA LEU A 29 2.29 1.28 -2.69
C LEU A 29 1.84 0.08 -3.54
N PHE A 30 0.92 -0.74 -3.05
CA PHE A 30 0.39 -1.88 -3.81
C PHE A 30 -0.33 -1.42 -5.08
N LYS A 31 -1.15 -0.37 -4.99
CA LYS A 31 -1.84 0.21 -6.15
C LYS A 31 -0.85 0.81 -7.15
N GLN A 32 0.15 1.54 -6.68
CA GLN A 32 1.19 2.08 -7.55
C GLN A 32 2.02 0.98 -8.22
N ALA A 33 2.37 -0.09 -7.49
CA ALA A 33 3.14 -1.22 -8.00
C ALA A 33 2.39 -2.05 -9.06
N THR A 34 1.07 -2.19 -8.91
CA THR A 34 0.25 -3.03 -9.80
C THR A 34 -0.36 -2.25 -10.95
N VAL A 35 -0.99 -1.13 -10.66
CA VAL A 35 -1.70 -0.31 -11.64
C VAL A 35 -0.77 0.76 -12.23
N GLY A 36 0.07 1.38 -11.40
CA GLY A 36 0.78 2.61 -11.74
C GLY A 36 0.04 3.82 -11.17
N ASP A 37 0.21 4.98 -11.80
CA ASP A 37 -0.43 6.22 -11.36
C ASP A 37 -1.95 6.10 -11.20
N VAL A 38 -2.47 6.79 -10.18
CA VAL A 38 -3.91 6.85 -9.91
C VAL A 38 -4.69 7.31 -11.14
N ASN A 39 -5.71 6.52 -11.50
CA ASN A 39 -6.48 6.67 -12.74
C ASN A 39 -8.00 6.71 -12.50
N ILE A 40 -8.41 7.01 -11.27
CA ILE A 40 -9.81 7.18 -10.87
C ILE A 40 -10.03 8.63 -10.43
N ASP A 41 -11.27 9.10 -10.46
CA ASP A 41 -11.61 10.40 -9.89
C ASP A 41 -11.47 10.43 -8.37
N LYS A 42 -11.15 11.61 -7.84
CA LYS A 42 -11.08 11.82 -6.39
C LYS A 42 -12.47 11.56 -5.78
N PRO A 43 -12.59 10.64 -4.80
CA PRO A 43 -13.86 10.36 -4.14
C PRO A 43 -14.43 11.60 -3.44
N GLY A 44 -15.77 11.66 -3.38
CA GLY A 44 -16.48 12.74 -2.68
C GLY A 44 -16.18 12.77 -1.18
N ILE A 45 -16.39 13.94 -0.56
CA ILE A 45 -16.01 14.23 0.84
C ILE A 45 -16.79 13.35 1.85
N LEU A 46 -17.94 12.82 1.46
CA LEU A 46 -18.77 11.93 2.30
C LEU A 46 -18.18 10.51 2.44
N ASP A 47 -17.34 10.07 1.51
CA ASP A 47 -16.68 8.74 1.55
C ASP A 47 -15.24 8.85 2.09
N LEU A 48 -15.09 9.23 3.37
CA LEU A 48 -13.78 9.46 4.00
C LEU A 48 -12.78 8.30 3.82
N LYS A 49 -13.26 7.05 3.90
CA LYS A 49 -12.43 5.85 3.70
C LYS A 49 -11.89 5.76 2.27
N LYS A 50 -12.75 5.93 1.27
CA LYS A 50 -12.33 5.88 -0.14
C LYS A 50 -11.41 7.04 -0.46
N LYS A 51 -11.69 8.23 0.08
CA LYS A 51 -10.82 9.40 -0.05
C LYS A 51 -9.43 9.13 0.52
N ALA A 52 -9.32 8.52 1.71
CA ALA A 52 -8.03 8.18 2.30
C ALA A 52 -7.25 7.17 1.44
N MET A 53 -7.93 6.14 0.93
CA MET A 53 -7.33 5.17 -0.01
C MET A 53 -6.85 5.84 -1.30
N TYR A 54 -7.67 6.74 -1.87
CA TYR A 54 -7.29 7.55 -3.02
C TYR A 54 -6.06 8.41 -2.73
N GLU A 55 -6.04 9.11 -1.59
CA GLU A 55 -4.94 10.00 -1.21
C GLU A 55 -3.64 9.23 -0.98
N ALA A 56 -3.71 8.03 -0.38
CA ALA A 56 -2.56 7.14 -0.21
C ALA A 56 -2.02 6.60 -1.54
N TRP A 57 -2.87 6.33 -2.53
CA TRP A 57 -2.41 5.95 -3.86
C TRP A 57 -1.84 7.17 -4.61
N ASN A 58 -2.56 8.29 -4.60
CA ASN A 58 -2.17 9.52 -5.27
C ASN A 58 -0.86 10.11 -4.74
N SER A 59 -0.53 9.92 -3.45
CA SER A 59 0.76 10.37 -2.89
C SER A 59 1.97 9.64 -3.48
N ASN A 60 1.77 8.47 -4.10
CA ASN A 60 2.82 7.70 -4.76
C ASN A 60 2.87 7.93 -6.27
N LYS A 61 2.09 8.89 -6.80
CA LYS A 61 2.05 9.21 -8.23
C LYS A 61 3.43 9.63 -8.74
N GLY A 62 3.81 9.13 -9.93
CA GLY A 62 5.11 9.34 -10.55
C GLY A 62 6.19 8.34 -10.12
N LEU A 63 5.93 7.51 -9.10
CA LEU A 63 6.82 6.43 -8.72
C LEU A 63 6.70 5.28 -9.74
N SER A 64 7.83 4.75 -10.23
CA SER A 64 7.80 3.60 -11.13
C SER A 64 7.22 2.37 -10.42
N LYS A 65 6.66 1.42 -11.20
CA LYS A 65 6.13 0.17 -10.62
C LYS A 65 7.20 -0.61 -9.86
N GLU A 66 8.43 -0.61 -10.36
CA GLU A 66 9.58 -1.26 -9.72
C GLU A 66 9.92 -0.60 -8.38
N ALA A 67 10.05 0.73 -8.36
CA ALA A 67 10.33 1.46 -7.13
C ALA A 67 9.19 1.33 -6.09
N ALA A 68 7.94 1.26 -6.54
CA ALA A 68 6.79 1.01 -5.67
C ALA A 68 6.83 -0.41 -5.06
N LYS A 69 7.25 -1.42 -5.83
CA LYS A 69 7.44 -2.80 -5.32
C LYS A 69 8.55 -2.84 -4.27
N GLU A 70 9.69 -2.20 -4.53
CA GLU A 70 10.80 -2.13 -3.57
C GLU A 70 10.39 -1.39 -2.29
N ALA A 71 9.66 -0.28 -2.42
CA ALA A 71 9.12 0.44 -1.27
C ALA A 71 8.12 -0.42 -0.48
N TYR A 72 7.26 -1.18 -1.16
CA TYR A 72 6.32 -2.10 -0.50
C TYR A 72 7.05 -3.15 0.34
N VAL A 73 8.12 -3.75 -0.20
CA VAL A 73 8.94 -4.73 0.54
C VAL A 73 9.56 -4.09 1.79
N LYS A 74 10.09 -2.87 1.69
CA LYS A 74 10.63 -2.14 2.86
C LYS A 74 9.56 -1.86 3.91
N VAL A 75 8.35 -1.51 3.48
CA VAL A 75 7.20 -1.32 4.37
C VAL A 75 6.80 -2.63 5.04
N TYR A 76 6.79 -3.74 4.31
CA TYR A 76 6.59 -5.06 4.89
C TYR A 76 7.64 -5.39 5.95
N GLU A 77 8.93 -5.22 5.65
CA GLU A 77 10.03 -5.51 6.59
C GLU A 77 9.95 -4.64 7.86
N LYS A 78 9.50 -3.38 7.74
CA LYS A 78 9.24 -2.48 8.87
C LYS A 78 8.12 -3.00 9.79
N TYR A 79 7.09 -3.62 9.23
CA TYR A 79 5.88 -4.02 9.97
C TYR A 79 5.83 -5.51 10.33
N ALA A 80 6.57 -6.38 9.64
CA ALA A 80 6.64 -7.80 9.93
C ALA A 80 6.95 -8.11 11.41
N PRO A 81 7.87 -7.42 12.12
CA PRO A 81 8.11 -7.72 13.54
C PRO A 81 6.92 -7.47 14.47
N LYS A 82 5.94 -6.66 14.05
CA LYS A 82 4.71 -6.38 14.82
C LYS A 82 3.56 -7.34 14.51
N TYR A 83 3.54 -7.88 13.30
CA TYR A 83 2.34 -8.47 12.71
C TYR A 83 2.55 -9.85 12.05
N ALA A 84 3.77 -10.21 11.67
CA ALA A 84 4.09 -11.53 11.13
C ALA A 84 3.97 -12.64 12.19
#